data_AF-A0A397XIZ5-F1
#
_entry.id   AF-A0A397XIZ5-F1
#
_cell.length_a   1.000
_cell.length_b   1.000
_cell.length_c   1.000
_cell.angle_alpha   90.00
_cell.angle_beta   90.00
_cell.angle_gamma   90.00
#
_symmetry.space_group_name_H-M   'P 1'
#
loop_
_entity.id
_entity.type
_entity.pdbx_description
1 polymer ?
#
loop_
_entity_poly.entity_id
_entity_poly.type
_entity_poly.pdbx_seq_one_letter_code
_entity_poly.pdbx_strand_id
1 'polypeptide(L)'
;YLDPCAVRVVEGAVTETTLLLEQKWNKIFYTGSSRIGRIIMTAAVKHLTPVSLELGGKSHVVIDSDTNLDITVRRIISGKWGCNNGQVCISPDYILTTKEYAPKVIDALKQELEAFYGNKSRESKDMSRIVNLNQFDRLSKMLEEKEVSDKIIYGGQKNRDNLNISPTILLDVPLDSLIMSEEIFGPLLPILMSFTKTVSAGSIVVNDTAVHFTLPTLPFGGVGESGIGSYSFDAFSHKKSVLFKSFLGDSAIRYPPYSRKMLRLLKALVNSNLVDTFKVLLGLS
;
A
#
# COMPACT_ATOMS: atom_id res chain seq x y z
N TYR A 1 22.11 17.33 15.43
CA TYR A 1 21.89 17.48 13.98
C TYR A 1 20.66 18.32 13.64
N LEU A 2 19.54 18.25 14.39
CA LEU A 2 18.33 19.04 14.14
C LEU A 2 18.00 19.96 15.32
N ASP A 3 17.23 21.02 15.06
CA ASP A 3 16.72 21.94 16.06
C ASP A 3 15.66 21.24 16.95
N PRO A 4 15.86 21.13 18.28
CA PRO A 4 14.94 20.47 19.20
C PRO A 4 13.59 21.20 19.40
N CYS A 5 13.48 22.45 18.96
CA CYS A 5 12.22 23.18 18.89
C CYS A 5 11.43 22.80 17.64
N ALA A 6 12.09 22.41 16.55
CA ALA A 6 11.46 22.01 15.30
C ALA A 6 11.15 20.50 15.25
N VAL A 7 12.03 19.66 15.81
CA VAL A 7 11.89 18.20 15.79
C VAL A 7 12.05 17.64 17.20
N ARG A 8 11.05 16.90 17.66
CA ARG A 8 11.08 16.17 18.93
C ARG A 8 10.82 14.69 18.71
N VAL A 9 11.52 13.88 19.51
CA VAL A 9 11.32 12.44 19.59
C VAL A 9 10.64 12.15 20.92
N VAL A 10 9.56 11.37 20.86
CA VAL A 10 8.86 10.87 22.05
C VAL A 10 8.93 9.35 21.98
N GLU A 11 9.72 8.77 22.87
CA GLU A 11 9.80 7.32 23.02
C GLU A 11 8.61 6.84 23.85
N GLY A 12 8.03 5.71 23.45
CA GLY A 12 6.87 5.16 24.13
C GLY A 12 6.16 4.12 23.31
N ALA A 13 5.07 3.61 23.87
CA ALA A 13 4.22 2.62 23.25
C ALA A 13 2.78 3.17 23.17
N VAL A 14 1.80 2.36 23.58
CA VAL A 14 0.38 2.70 23.45
C VAL A 14 0.00 3.92 24.28
N THR A 15 0.51 4.02 25.52
CA THR A 15 0.15 5.10 26.45
C THR A 15 0.58 6.47 25.92
N GLU A 16 1.85 6.62 25.56
CA GLU A 16 2.42 7.88 25.06
C GLU A 16 1.81 8.25 23.71
N THR A 17 1.61 7.26 22.82
CA THR A 17 0.93 7.49 21.54
C THR A 17 -0.49 8.00 21.75
N THR A 18 -1.22 7.46 22.73
CA THR A 18 -2.59 7.91 23.06
C THR A 18 -2.59 9.36 23.52
N LEU A 19 -1.68 9.74 24.42
CA LEU A 19 -1.54 11.12 24.90
C LEU A 19 -1.11 12.10 23.78
N LEU A 20 -0.26 11.66 22.85
CA LEU A 20 0.11 12.45 21.68
C LEU A 20 -1.09 12.69 20.76
N LEU A 21 -1.94 11.69 20.55
CA LEU A 21 -3.12 11.78 19.71
C LEU A 21 -4.23 12.67 20.29
N GLU A 22 -4.17 13.00 21.59
CA GLU A 22 -5.08 13.98 22.21
C GLU A 22 -4.71 15.43 21.82
N GLN A 23 -3.45 15.68 21.45
CA GLN A 23 -2.96 17.00 21.08
C GLN A 23 -3.47 17.43 19.70
N LYS A 24 -3.51 18.75 19.47
CA LYS A 24 -3.91 19.32 18.18
C LYS A 24 -2.75 19.34 17.20
N TRP A 25 -2.82 18.48 16.18
CA TRP A 25 -1.85 18.41 15.09
C TRP A 25 -2.40 19.01 13.80
N ASN A 26 -1.54 19.63 12.99
CA ASN A 26 -1.92 20.11 11.65
C ASN A 26 -1.95 18.98 10.60
N LYS A 27 -1.22 17.89 10.85
CA LYS A 27 -1.15 16.70 10.01
C LYS A 27 -0.71 15.53 10.88
N ILE A 28 -1.27 14.35 10.67
CA ILE A 28 -0.76 13.09 11.25
C ILE A 28 -0.33 12.18 10.12
N PHE A 29 0.88 11.63 10.19
CA PHE A 29 1.40 10.62 9.27
C PHE A 29 1.62 9.34 10.06
N TYR A 30 1.06 8.23 9.60
CA TYR A 30 1.16 6.94 10.29
C TYR A 30 1.50 5.82 9.32
N THR A 31 2.43 4.97 9.71
CA THR A 31 2.73 3.70 9.04
C THR A 31 2.51 2.53 9.99
N GLY A 32 1.73 1.54 9.58
CA GLY A 32 1.53 0.31 10.36
C GLY A 32 0.23 -0.41 10.04
N SER A 33 -0.39 -1.04 11.04
CA SER A 33 -1.57 -1.89 10.81
C SER A 33 -2.86 -1.08 10.60
N SER A 34 -3.78 -1.58 9.76
CA SER A 34 -5.09 -0.93 9.52
C SER A 34 -5.93 -0.77 10.78
N ARG A 35 -5.84 -1.72 11.73
CA ARG A 35 -6.47 -1.64 13.04
C ARG A 35 -6.08 -0.36 13.79
N ILE A 36 -4.79 -0.03 13.83
CA ILE A 36 -4.29 1.18 14.50
C ILE A 36 -4.54 2.42 13.64
N GLY A 37 -4.49 2.31 12.31
CA GLY A 37 -4.87 3.38 11.39
C GLY A 37 -6.27 3.92 11.66
N ARG A 38 -7.25 3.03 11.93
CA ARG A 38 -8.61 3.43 12.33
C ARG A 38 -8.65 4.20 13.65
N ILE A 39 -7.86 3.78 14.65
CA ILE A 39 -7.76 4.47 15.94
C ILE A 39 -7.19 5.88 15.76
N ILE A 40 -6.12 6.00 14.95
CA ILE A 40 -5.49 7.29 14.64
C ILE A 40 -6.46 8.22 13.92
N MET A 41 -7.15 7.73 12.90
CA MET A 41 -8.16 8.53 12.17
C MET A 41 -9.31 8.97 13.09
N THR A 42 -9.73 8.10 14.02
CA THR A 42 -10.75 8.41 15.03
C THR A 42 -10.27 9.46 16.04
N ALA A 43 -8.99 9.50 16.38
CA ALA A 43 -8.45 10.57 17.21
C ALA A 43 -8.33 11.89 16.42
N ALA A 44 -7.86 11.81 15.17
CA ALA A 44 -7.63 12.95 14.29
C ALA A 44 -8.91 13.75 13.99
N VAL A 45 -10.07 13.08 13.86
CA VAL A 45 -11.34 13.76 13.55
C VAL A 45 -11.78 14.74 14.65
N LYS A 46 -11.36 14.53 15.91
CA LYS A 46 -11.66 15.45 17.02
C LYS A 46 -11.16 16.88 16.76
N HIS A 47 -10.05 17.00 16.03
CA HIS A 47 -9.42 18.28 15.66
C HIS A 47 -9.52 18.60 14.17
N LEU A 48 -10.28 17.80 13.41
CA LEU A 48 -10.32 17.84 11.93
C LEU A 48 -8.92 17.78 11.31
N THR A 49 -8.02 17.01 11.93
CA THR A 49 -6.64 16.87 11.48
C THR A 49 -6.59 15.95 10.26
N PRO A 50 -6.04 16.40 9.11
CA PRO A 50 -5.81 15.52 7.98
C PRO A 50 -4.80 14.42 8.33
N VAL A 51 -5.03 13.22 7.80
CA VAL A 51 -4.16 12.06 8.00
C VAL A 51 -3.51 11.63 6.69
N SER A 52 -2.34 11.00 6.77
CA SER A 52 -1.79 10.10 5.75
C SER A 52 -1.57 8.75 6.44
N LEU A 53 -2.21 7.70 5.93
CA LEU A 53 -2.17 6.36 6.50
C LEU A 53 -1.50 5.41 5.50
N GLU A 54 -0.29 4.98 5.79
CA GLU A 54 0.47 3.97 5.05
C GLU A 54 0.29 2.62 5.74
N LEU A 55 -0.66 1.81 5.25
CA LEU A 55 -1.05 0.58 5.92
C LEU A 55 -0.54 -0.65 5.17
N GLY A 56 -0.91 -1.83 5.67
CA GLY A 56 -0.56 -3.12 5.07
C GLY A 56 -1.69 -3.74 4.26
N GLY A 57 -1.50 -5.00 3.90
CA GLY A 57 -2.47 -5.79 3.18
C GLY A 57 -1.80 -6.98 2.49
N LYS A 58 -2.59 -7.81 1.81
CA LYS A 58 -2.05 -8.98 1.11
C LYS A 58 -1.65 -8.60 -0.32
N SER A 59 -0.41 -8.14 -0.48
CA SER A 59 0.18 -7.81 -1.78
C SER A 59 0.41 -9.08 -2.60
N HIS A 60 -0.35 -9.28 -3.68
CA HIS A 60 -0.30 -10.52 -4.45
C HIS A 60 0.57 -10.41 -5.70
N VAL A 61 1.10 -11.56 -6.14
CA VAL A 61 1.86 -11.69 -7.38
C VAL A 61 1.08 -12.57 -8.33
N VAL A 62 0.79 -12.09 -9.54
CA VAL A 62 0.19 -12.90 -10.61
C VAL A 62 1.30 -13.37 -11.54
N ILE A 63 1.38 -14.68 -11.77
CA ILE A 63 2.36 -15.29 -12.68
C ILE A 63 1.61 -15.97 -13.81
N ASP A 64 1.79 -15.47 -15.03
CA ASP A 64 1.34 -16.11 -16.26
C ASP A 64 2.40 -17.07 -16.80
N SER A 65 1.97 -17.98 -17.66
CA SER A 65 2.78 -19.00 -18.33
C SER A 65 3.78 -18.44 -19.34
N ASP A 66 3.55 -17.24 -19.86
CA ASP A 66 4.44 -16.52 -20.77
C ASP A 66 5.36 -15.56 -20.01
N THR A 67 6.28 -16.11 -19.21
CA THR A 67 7.23 -15.32 -18.41
C THR A 67 8.62 -15.94 -18.45
N ASN A 68 9.65 -15.11 -18.25
CA ASN A 68 10.99 -15.61 -17.95
C ASN A 68 11.02 -16.11 -16.51
N LEU A 69 10.79 -17.42 -16.34
CA LEU A 69 10.59 -18.03 -15.02
C LEU A 69 11.80 -17.82 -14.10
N ASP A 70 13.01 -18.01 -14.60
CA ASP A 70 14.25 -17.88 -13.80
C ASP A 70 14.43 -16.46 -13.25
N ILE A 71 14.12 -15.43 -14.04
CA ILE A 71 14.16 -14.05 -13.56
C ILE A 71 13.01 -13.78 -12.59
N THR A 72 11.81 -14.28 -12.91
CA THR A 72 10.60 -14.10 -12.10
C THR A 72 10.77 -14.65 -10.68
N VAL A 73 11.26 -15.89 -10.53
CA VAL A 73 11.45 -16.48 -9.19
C VAL A 73 12.52 -15.76 -8.37
N ARG A 74 13.63 -15.33 -8.98
CA ARG A 74 14.67 -14.53 -8.31
C ARG A 74 14.13 -13.22 -7.74
N ARG A 75 13.31 -12.51 -8.53
CA ARG A 75 12.68 -11.26 -8.13
C ARG A 75 11.66 -11.46 -7.00
N ILE A 76 10.85 -12.51 -7.08
CA ILE A 76 9.92 -12.88 -6.00
C ILE A 76 10.70 -13.21 -4.71
N ILE A 77 11.78 -13.99 -4.81
CA ILE A 77 12.59 -14.37 -3.65
C ILE A 77 13.22 -13.13 -3.00
N SER A 78 13.74 -12.21 -3.81
CA SER A 78 14.29 -10.94 -3.32
C SER A 78 13.24 -10.12 -2.56
N GLY A 79 12.03 -9.96 -3.12
CA GLY A 79 10.95 -9.22 -2.45
C GLY A 79 10.35 -9.93 -1.23
N LYS A 80 10.32 -11.27 -1.23
CA LYS A 80 9.72 -12.07 -0.16
C LYS A 80 10.68 -12.35 0.99
N TRP A 81 11.80 -13.01 0.73
CA TRP A 81 12.73 -13.43 1.79
C TRP A 81 13.94 -12.50 1.89
N GLY A 82 14.44 -11.98 0.77
CA GLY A 82 15.56 -11.03 0.76
C GLY A 82 15.23 -9.72 1.46
N CYS A 83 13.98 -9.26 1.37
CA CYS A 83 13.53 -8.04 2.03
C CYS A 83 12.99 -8.35 3.44
N ASN A 84 13.88 -8.30 4.43
CA ASN A 84 13.56 -8.43 5.85
C ASN A 84 12.75 -9.69 6.22
N ASN A 85 12.99 -10.80 5.50
CA ASN A 85 12.30 -12.08 5.69
C ASN A 85 10.76 -11.98 5.62
N GLY A 86 10.25 -11.09 4.76
CA GLY A 86 8.82 -10.93 4.47
C GLY A 86 8.09 -9.95 5.37
N GLN A 87 8.79 -9.31 6.31
CA GLN A 87 8.26 -8.32 7.24
C GLN A 87 8.24 -6.92 6.61
N VAL A 88 7.57 -6.80 5.46
CA VAL A 88 7.49 -5.57 4.66
C VAL A 88 6.10 -5.50 4.01
N CYS A 89 5.41 -4.35 4.09
CA CYS A 89 4.03 -4.18 3.62
C CYS A 89 3.84 -4.47 2.11
N ILE A 90 4.87 -4.23 1.32
CA ILE A 90 4.90 -4.46 -0.14
C ILE A 90 5.53 -5.81 -0.53
N SER A 91 5.85 -6.66 0.46
CA SER A 91 6.39 -8.00 0.21
C SER A 91 5.33 -8.87 -0.47
N PRO A 92 5.70 -9.78 -1.40
CA PRO A 92 4.80 -10.80 -1.91
C PRO A 92 4.15 -11.58 -0.77
N ASP A 93 2.84 -11.42 -0.60
CA ASP A 93 2.08 -12.07 0.44
C ASP A 93 1.61 -13.45 -0.06
N TYR A 94 1.05 -13.53 -1.27
CA TYR A 94 0.69 -14.78 -1.94
C TYR A 94 0.86 -14.70 -3.47
N ILE A 95 0.97 -15.86 -4.12
CA ILE A 95 1.04 -16.00 -5.57
C ILE A 95 -0.28 -16.53 -6.12
N LEU A 96 -0.69 -15.99 -7.27
CA LEU A 96 -1.75 -16.48 -8.14
C LEU A 96 -1.13 -16.98 -9.44
N THR A 97 -1.38 -18.22 -9.82
CA THR A 97 -0.96 -18.78 -11.11
C THR A 97 -1.91 -19.87 -11.59
N THR A 98 -1.77 -20.32 -12.83
CA THR A 98 -2.62 -21.40 -13.36
C THR A 98 -2.20 -22.75 -12.81
N LYS A 99 -3.14 -23.70 -12.77
CA LYS A 99 -2.91 -25.06 -12.28
C LYS A 99 -1.79 -25.76 -13.05
N GLU A 100 -1.72 -25.52 -14.35
CA GLU A 100 -0.74 -26.11 -15.26
C GLU A 100 0.67 -25.54 -15.03
N TYR A 101 0.78 -24.29 -14.59
CA TYR A 101 2.05 -23.60 -14.42
C TYR A 101 2.60 -23.67 -12.99
N ALA A 102 1.75 -23.88 -12.00
CA ALA A 102 2.13 -23.96 -10.58
C ALA A 102 3.31 -24.92 -10.29
N PRO A 103 3.37 -26.16 -10.84
CA PRO A 103 4.50 -27.05 -10.59
C PRO A 103 5.85 -26.46 -11.03
N LYS A 104 5.89 -25.80 -12.20
CA LYS A 104 7.11 -25.17 -12.72
C LYS A 104 7.58 -24.04 -11.81
N VAL A 105 6.65 -23.20 -11.36
CA VAL A 105 6.93 -22.09 -10.43
C VAL A 105 7.48 -22.62 -9.11
N ILE A 106 6.87 -23.66 -8.56
CA ILE A 106 7.28 -24.29 -7.30
C ILE A 106 8.71 -24.82 -7.41
N ASP A 107 9.00 -25.60 -8.44
CA ASP A 107 10.31 -26.23 -8.61
C ASP A 107 11.41 -25.17 -8.78
N ALA A 108 11.15 -24.14 -9.59
CA ALA A 108 12.09 -23.03 -9.78
C ALA A 108 12.29 -22.21 -8.49
N LEU A 109 11.24 -21.94 -7.71
CA LEU A 109 11.37 -21.27 -6.40
C LEU A 109 12.22 -22.08 -5.42
N LYS A 110 12.00 -23.41 -5.35
CA LYS A 110 12.76 -24.29 -4.45
C LYS A 110 14.25 -24.30 -4.80
N GLN A 111 14.57 -24.47 -6.08
CA GLN A 111 15.95 -24.49 -6.57
C GLN A 111 16.66 -23.16 -6.28
N GLU A 112 16.01 -22.03 -6.58
CA GLU A 112 16.61 -20.72 -6.40
C GLU A 112 16.74 -20.33 -4.91
N LEU A 113 15.80 -20.75 -4.06
CA LEU A 113 15.93 -20.58 -2.60
C LEU A 113 17.13 -21.32 -2.03
N GLU A 114 17.37 -22.55 -2.48
CA GLU A 114 18.55 -23.32 -2.10
C GLU A 114 19.84 -22.67 -2.64
N ALA A 115 19.81 -22.11 -3.85
CA ALA A 115 20.94 -21.36 -4.40
C ALA A 115 21.26 -20.09 -3.59
N PHE A 116 20.24 -19.37 -3.14
CA PHE A 116 20.41 -18.10 -2.41
C PHE A 116 20.82 -18.30 -0.94
N TYR A 117 20.21 -19.27 -0.26
CA TYR A 117 20.35 -19.40 1.20
C TYR A 117 20.98 -20.73 1.63
N GLY A 118 21.26 -21.63 0.69
CA GLY A 118 21.75 -22.97 0.94
C GLY A 118 20.70 -23.92 1.50
N ASN A 119 21.08 -25.19 1.63
CA ASN A 119 20.26 -26.26 2.20
C ASN A 119 19.82 -26.03 3.65
N LYS A 120 20.52 -25.15 4.37
CA LYS A 120 20.20 -24.74 5.73
C LYS A 120 19.95 -23.24 5.78
N SER A 121 18.94 -22.79 5.05
CA SER A 121 18.56 -21.37 4.95
C SER A 121 18.53 -20.62 6.30
N ARG A 122 18.11 -21.28 7.39
CA ARG A 122 18.08 -20.73 8.75
C ARG A 122 19.44 -20.29 9.32
N GLU A 123 20.53 -20.89 8.84
CA GLU A 123 21.91 -20.58 9.20
C GLU A 123 22.51 -19.47 8.30
N SER A 124 21.81 -19.07 7.24
CA SER A 124 22.27 -17.98 6.36
C SER A 124 22.37 -16.66 7.13
N LYS A 125 23.46 -15.93 6.87
CA LYS A 125 23.70 -14.59 7.42
C LYS A 125 22.83 -13.52 6.75
N ASP A 126 22.29 -13.83 5.57
CA ASP A 126 21.51 -12.91 4.74
C ASP A 126 20.01 -12.99 5.05
N MET A 127 19.61 -13.67 6.13
CA MET A 127 18.21 -13.87 6.49
C MET A 127 17.87 -13.28 7.86
N SER A 128 16.91 -12.35 7.87
CA SER A 128 16.45 -11.69 9.10
C SER A 128 15.63 -12.63 10.01
N ARG A 129 15.59 -12.29 11.30
CA ARG A 129 14.73 -12.93 12.30
C ARG A 129 13.37 -12.24 12.38
N ILE A 130 12.39 -12.93 12.94
CA ILE A 130 11.09 -12.36 13.26
C ILE A 130 11.26 -11.37 14.40
N VAL A 131 10.61 -10.22 14.30
CA VAL A 131 10.84 -9.06 15.18
C VAL A 131 10.66 -9.34 16.67
N ASN A 132 9.74 -10.23 17.07
CA ASN A 132 9.50 -10.60 18.45
C ASN A 132 8.72 -11.93 18.57
N LEU A 133 8.58 -12.42 19.80
CA LEU A 133 7.85 -13.66 20.11
C LEU A 133 6.38 -13.61 19.70
N ASN A 134 5.69 -12.48 19.85
CA ASN A 134 4.28 -12.37 19.48
C ASN A 134 4.06 -12.58 17.97
N GLN A 135 4.92 -11.99 17.14
CA GLN A 135 4.85 -12.19 15.68
C GLN A 135 5.29 -13.60 15.28
N PHE A 136 6.29 -14.16 15.96
CA PHE A 136 6.72 -15.54 15.75
C PHE A 136 5.59 -16.53 16.06
N ASP A 137 4.93 -16.37 17.21
CA ASP A 137 3.84 -17.24 17.66
C ASP A 137 2.62 -17.09 16.73
N ARG A 138 2.33 -15.87 16.22
CA ARG A 138 1.28 -15.63 15.21
C ARG A 138 1.55 -16.39 13.90
N LEU A 139 2.75 -16.26 13.35
CA LEU A 139 3.16 -16.96 12.13
C LEU A 139 3.19 -18.48 12.33
N SER A 140 3.61 -18.93 13.52
CA SER A 140 3.63 -20.35 13.89
C SER A 140 2.22 -20.94 13.91
N LYS A 141 1.25 -20.19 14.48
CA LYS A 141 -0.17 -20.55 14.52
C LYS A 141 -0.77 -20.68 13.12
N MET A 142 -0.41 -19.79 12.18
CA MET A 142 -0.85 -19.90 10.79
C MET A 142 -0.38 -21.20 10.13
N LEU A 143 0.84 -21.65 10.41
CA LEU A 143 1.39 -22.91 9.88
C LEU A 143 0.86 -24.17 10.57
N GLU A 144 0.44 -24.05 11.83
CA GLU A 144 -0.07 -25.16 12.65
C GLU A 144 -1.58 -25.39 12.49
N GLU A 145 -2.27 -24.49 11.80
CA GLU A 145 -3.67 -24.69 11.44
C GLU A 145 -3.81 -25.99 10.63
N LYS A 146 -4.73 -26.86 11.07
CA LYS A 146 -4.84 -28.24 10.58
C LYS A 146 -4.95 -28.34 9.05
N GLU A 147 -5.69 -27.43 8.44
CA GLU A 147 -5.92 -27.42 6.99
C GLU A 147 -4.78 -26.78 6.19
N VAL A 148 -3.82 -26.16 6.88
CA VAL A 148 -2.66 -25.46 6.32
C VAL A 148 -1.38 -26.28 6.46
N SER A 149 -1.21 -27.03 7.56
CA SER A 149 0.02 -27.80 7.83
C SER A 149 0.34 -28.80 6.72
N ASP A 150 -0.69 -29.48 6.19
CA ASP A 150 -0.55 -30.49 5.15
C ASP A 150 -0.31 -29.89 3.75
N LYS A 151 -0.38 -28.55 3.64
CA LYS A 151 -0.16 -27.79 2.40
C LYS A 151 1.26 -27.28 2.27
N ILE A 152 2.11 -27.46 3.28
CA ILE A 152 3.52 -27.06 3.26
C ILE A 152 4.28 -27.97 2.29
N ILE A 153 4.83 -27.38 1.23
CA ILE A 153 5.57 -28.10 0.17
C ILE A 153 7.07 -27.79 0.17
N TYR A 154 7.50 -26.81 0.96
CA TYR A 154 8.90 -26.44 1.19
C TYR A 154 9.04 -25.71 2.53
N GLY A 155 10.14 -25.95 3.24
CA GLY A 155 10.45 -25.25 4.50
C GLY A 155 9.57 -25.69 5.67
N GLY A 156 9.04 -24.71 6.41
CA GLY A 156 8.19 -24.93 7.59
C GLY A 156 8.95 -25.12 8.91
N GLN A 157 10.29 -25.20 8.87
CA GLN A 157 11.08 -25.28 10.10
C GLN A 157 11.05 -23.95 10.86
N LYS A 158 10.87 -24.04 12.17
CA LYS A 158 10.75 -22.93 13.11
C LYS A 158 11.70 -23.14 14.28
N ASN A 159 12.27 -22.06 14.80
CA ASN A 159 13.03 -22.04 16.04
C ASN A 159 12.61 -20.80 16.84
N ARG A 160 11.87 -21.04 17.92
CA ARG A 160 11.31 -19.99 18.77
C ARG A 160 12.39 -19.23 19.55
N ASP A 161 13.41 -19.94 20.03
CA ASP A 161 14.49 -19.37 20.84
C ASP A 161 15.32 -18.33 20.06
N ASN A 162 15.41 -18.51 18.74
CA ASN A 162 16.12 -17.59 17.85
C ASN A 162 15.18 -16.81 16.91
N LEU A 163 13.87 -16.79 17.21
CA LEU A 163 12.84 -16.10 16.43
C LEU A 163 12.95 -16.34 14.92
N ASN A 164 13.24 -17.56 14.52
CA ASN A 164 13.56 -17.88 13.13
C ASN A 164 12.52 -18.81 12.52
N ILE A 165 12.01 -18.43 11.36
CA ILE A 165 11.16 -19.26 10.52
C ILE A 165 11.84 -19.33 9.15
N SER A 166 12.03 -20.55 8.65
CA SER A 166 12.60 -20.80 7.32
C SER A 166 11.68 -20.31 6.20
N PRO A 167 12.23 -20.02 5.00
CA PRO A 167 11.41 -19.78 3.82
C PRO A 167 10.43 -20.92 3.61
N THR A 168 9.13 -20.62 3.62
CA THR A 168 8.07 -21.63 3.61
C THR A 168 7.14 -21.39 2.44
N ILE A 169 6.93 -22.42 1.61
CA ILE A 169 6.01 -22.38 0.47
C ILE A 169 4.85 -23.31 0.79
N LEU A 170 3.63 -22.81 0.59
CA LEU A 170 2.40 -23.58 0.75
C LEU A 170 1.65 -23.63 -0.58
N LEU A 171 1.07 -24.77 -0.91
CA LEU A 171 0.29 -24.94 -2.15
C LEU A 171 -1.19 -25.14 -1.82
N ASP A 172 -2.05 -24.30 -2.39
CA ASP A 172 -3.50 -24.49 -2.39
C ASP A 172 -4.09 -24.61 -0.97
N VAL A 173 -3.79 -23.58 -0.17
CA VAL A 173 -4.35 -23.38 1.18
C VAL A 173 -5.80 -22.90 1.09
N PRO A 174 -6.68 -23.25 2.06
CA PRO A 174 -8.05 -22.76 2.10
C PRO A 174 -8.12 -21.24 2.17
N LEU A 175 -9.06 -20.62 1.46
CA LEU A 175 -9.19 -19.15 1.40
C LEU A 175 -9.67 -18.54 2.72
N ASP A 176 -10.36 -19.31 3.55
CA ASP A 176 -10.88 -18.94 4.87
C ASP A 176 -9.88 -19.22 6.01
N SER A 177 -8.72 -19.81 5.70
CA SER A 177 -7.64 -20.04 6.68
C SER A 177 -7.01 -18.74 7.20
N LEU A 178 -6.31 -18.80 8.33
CA LEU A 178 -5.63 -17.65 8.92
C LEU A 178 -4.57 -17.05 7.99
N ILE A 179 -3.84 -17.91 7.26
CA ILE A 179 -2.80 -17.46 6.33
C ILE A 179 -3.36 -16.69 5.13
N MET A 180 -4.65 -16.84 4.81
CA MET A 180 -5.33 -16.11 3.72
C MET A 180 -6.22 -14.96 4.19
N SER A 181 -6.67 -14.95 5.44
CA SER A 181 -7.52 -13.89 6.00
C SER A 181 -6.74 -12.72 6.61
N GLU A 182 -5.49 -12.93 7.02
CA GLU A 182 -4.62 -11.88 7.57
C GLU A 182 -3.41 -11.60 6.67
N GLU A 183 -2.81 -10.40 6.82
CA GLU A 183 -1.50 -10.10 6.26
C GLU A 183 -0.44 -11.01 6.91
N ILE A 184 0.38 -11.68 6.08
CA ILE A 184 1.35 -12.66 6.58
C ILE A 184 2.48 -11.93 7.29
N PHE A 185 3.07 -10.89 6.68
CA PHE A 185 4.16 -10.11 7.25
C PHE A 185 5.30 -10.99 7.81
N GLY A 186 5.73 -11.95 7.00
CA GLY A 186 6.71 -12.98 7.36
C GLY A 186 7.02 -13.94 6.21
N PRO A 187 7.83 -14.99 6.46
CA PRO A 187 8.48 -15.78 5.41
C PRO A 187 7.63 -16.91 4.85
N LEU A 188 6.30 -16.76 4.86
CA LEU A 188 5.35 -17.75 4.37
C LEU A 188 4.77 -17.27 3.03
N LEU A 189 4.80 -18.12 2.01
CA LEU A 189 4.32 -17.77 0.67
C LEU A 189 3.33 -18.84 0.16
N PRO A 190 2.02 -18.60 0.31
CA PRO A 190 0.99 -19.40 -0.32
C PRO A 190 0.98 -19.21 -1.85
N ILE A 191 0.79 -20.30 -2.57
CA ILE A 191 0.56 -20.33 -4.02
C ILE A 191 -0.84 -20.89 -4.25
N LEU A 192 -1.71 -20.09 -4.87
CA LEU A 192 -3.07 -20.47 -5.21
C LEU A 192 -3.17 -20.72 -6.72
N MET A 193 -3.84 -21.81 -7.08
CA MET A 193 -4.10 -22.18 -8.47
C MET A 193 -5.35 -21.48 -9.01
N SER A 194 -5.37 -20.15 -8.89
CA SER A 194 -6.50 -19.30 -9.30
C SER A 194 -5.97 -18.11 -10.10
N PHE A 195 -6.75 -17.65 -11.08
CA PHE A 195 -6.41 -16.52 -11.93
C PHE A 195 -7.49 -15.43 -11.83
N THR A 196 -7.06 -14.16 -11.76
CA THR A 196 -7.95 -12.99 -11.82
C THR A 196 -7.58 -12.10 -12.99
N LYS A 197 -8.60 -11.51 -13.63
CA LYS A 197 -8.42 -10.54 -14.73
C LYS A 197 -8.32 -9.09 -14.25
N THR A 198 -8.70 -8.83 -13.00
CA THR A 198 -8.84 -7.47 -12.47
C THR A 198 -8.38 -7.41 -11.03
N VAL A 199 -7.60 -6.39 -10.70
CA VAL A 199 -7.06 -6.16 -9.35
C VAL A 199 -7.16 -4.67 -9.05
N SER A 200 -7.47 -4.32 -7.80
CA SER A 200 -7.33 -2.96 -7.27
C SER A 200 -6.15 -2.95 -6.31
N ALA A 201 -5.19 -2.05 -6.53
CA ALA A 201 -3.98 -1.97 -5.72
C ALA A 201 -3.51 -0.51 -5.64
N GLY A 202 -2.77 -0.16 -4.58
CA GLY A 202 -2.15 1.17 -4.47
C GLY A 202 -1.06 1.39 -5.52
N SER A 203 -0.34 0.34 -5.88
CA SER A 203 0.67 0.35 -6.94
C SER A 203 0.74 -1.01 -7.63
N ILE A 204 1.16 -1.01 -8.90
CA ILE A 204 1.37 -2.22 -9.69
C ILE A 204 2.79 -2.18 -10.24
N VAL A 205 3.51 -3.30 -10.10
CA VAL A 205 4.81 -3.52 -10.72
C VAL A 205 4.68 -4.69 -11.67
N VAL A 206 5.11 -4.49 -12.92
CA VAL A 206 5.11 -5.54 -13.94
C VAL A 206 6.51 -6.14 -14.02
N ASN A 207 6.59 -7.48 -13.99
CA ASN A 207 7.81 -8.27 -14.08
C ASN A 207 8.83 -8.07 -12.93
N ASP A 208 8.46 -7.40 -11.83
CA ASP A 208 9.34 -7.25 -10.66
C ASP A 208 8.53 -7.10 -9.36
N THR A 209 9.19 -7.11 -8.21
CA THR A 209 8.57 -6.91 -6.89
C THR A 209 9.33 -5.88 -6.08
N ALA A 210 8.63 -5.09 -5.26
CA ALA A 210 9.16 -4.08 -4.33
C ALA A 210 9.97 -2.90 -4.93
N VAL A 211 10.56 -2.99 -6.12
CA VAL A 211 11.47 -1.98 -6.69
C VAL A 211 10.84 -0.61 -6.92
N HIS A 212 9.53 -0.52 -7.09
CA HIS A 212 8.82 0.77 -7.25
C HIS A 212 9.02 1.72 -6.06
N PHE A 213 9.27 1.18 -4.85
CA PHE A 213 9.60 1.97 -3.66
C PHE A 213 10.90 2.78 -3.82
N THR A 214 11.81 2.34 -4.69
CA THR A 214 13.10 3.01 -4.91
C THR A 214 12.99 4.25 -5.81
N LEU A 215 11.83 4.48 -6.43
CA LEU A 215 11.61 5.57 -7.37
C LEU A 215 10.90 6.74 -6.65
N PRO A 216 11.62 7.80 -6.24
CA PRO A 216 11.04 8.90 -5.47
C PRO A 216 10.02 9.73 -6.27
N THR A 217 10.00 9.56 -7.59
CA THR A 217 9.04 10.21 -8.48
C THR A 217 7.69 9.52 -8.53
N LEU A 218 7.60 8.26 -8.08
CA LEU A 218 6.33 7.54 -7.99
C LEU A 218 5.65 7.87 -6.66
N PRO A 219 4.34 8.16 -6.65
CA PRO A 219 3.61 8.29 -5.40
C PRO A 219 3.60 6.93 -4.69
N PHE A 220 4.09 6.90 -3.46
CA PHE A 220 4.00 5.73 -2.59
C PHE A 220 2.85 5.93 -1.62
N GLY A 221 1.84 5.06 -1.72
CA GLY A 221 0.59 5.18 -0.96
C GLY A 221 -0.35 4.00 -1.19
N GLY A 222 -1.21 3.74 -0.22
CA GLY A 222 -2.27 2.73 -0.31
C GLY A 222 -3.60 3.27 -0.86
N VAL A 223 -4.54 2.34 -1.06
CA VAL A 223 -5.95 2.62 -1.35
C VAL A 223 -6.87 1.72 -0.53
N GLY A 224 -7.93 2.28 0.04
CA GLY A 224 -8.86 1.54 0.91
C GLY A 224 -8.19 1.09 2.21
N GLU A 225 -8.30 -0.20 2.55
CA GLU A 225 -7.70 -0.76 3.77
C GLU A 225 -6.16 -0.71 3.79
N SER A 226 -5.53 -0.59 2.62
CA SER A 226 -4.07 -0.45 2.51
C SER A 226 -3.55 0.97 2.74
N GLY A 227 -4.44 1.97 2.81
CA GLY A 227 -4.05 3.33 3.14
C GLY A 227 -4.85 4.43 2.45
N ILE A 228 -4.56 5.67 2.87
CA ILE A 228 -5.12 6.89 2.30
C ILE A 228 -4.03 7.96 2.27
N GLY A 229 -3.89 8.59 1.11
CA GLY A 229 -2.84 9.58 0.84
C GLY A 229 -1.57 8.92 0.31
N SER A 230 -0.53 9.74 0.15
CA SER A 230 0.79 9.28 -0.29
C SER A 230 1.87 10.11 0.39
N TYR A 231 3.05 9.56 0.59
CA TYR A 231 4.20 10.31 1.06
C TYR A 231 4.75 11.25 -0.04
N SER A 232 4.72 12.56 0.20
CA SER A 232 5.36 13.57 -0.66
C SER A 232 5.45 14.94 0.05
N PHE A 233 6.21 15.88 -0.52
CA PHE A 233 6.20 17.29 -0.08
C PHE A 233 4.78 17.89 -0.09
N ASP A 234 3.98 17.53 -1.10
CA ASP A 234 2.59 17.97 -1.21
C ASP A 234 1.72 17.47 -0.05
N ALA A 235 2.02 16.29 0.52
CA ALA A 235 1.26 15.71 1.63
C ALA A 235 1.36 16.50 2.94
N PHE A 236 2.41 17.31 3.08
CA PHE A 236 2.67 18.18 4.24
C PHE A 236 2.50 19.68 3.92
N SER A 237 1.96 19.99 2.74
CA SER A 237 1.77 21.36 2.26
C SER A 237 0.29 21.68 2.07
N HIS A 238 -0.11 22.94 2.29
CA HIS A 238 -1.43 23.43 1.93
C HIS A 238 -1.34 24.27 0.66
N LYS A 239 -1.90 23.76 -0.45
CA LYS A 239 -1.96 24.47 -1.74
C LYS A 239 -2.97 25.62 -1.67
N LYS A 240 -2.51 26.79 -1.23
CA LYS A 240 -3.33 28.00 -1.07
C LYS A 240 -3.56 28.68 -2.41
N SER A 241 -4.80 28.65 -2.91
CA SER A 241 -5.19 29.40 -4.09
C SER A 241 -5.24 30.90 -3.80
N VAL A 242 -4.62 31.71 -4.66
CA VAL A 242 -4.61 33.18 -4.58
C VAL A 242 -4.97 33.74 -5.95
N LEU A 243 -6.04 34.53 -6.02
CA LEU A 243 -6.45 35.26 -7.22
C LEU A 243 -6.27 36.76 -6.97
N PHE A 244 -5.41 37.38 -7.77
CA PHE A 244 -5.32 38.84 -7.85
C PHE A 244 -6.15 39.33 -9.01
N LYS A 245 -7.15 40.17 -8.74
CA LYS A 245 -7.97 40.81 -9.76
C LYS A 245 -7.78 42.32 -9.71
N SER A 246 -7.31 42.89 -10.81
CA SER A 246 -7.23 44.34 -10.99
C SER A 246 -8.63 44.97 -11.02
N PHE A 247 -8.72 46.26 -10.67
CA PHE A 247 -9.93 47.05 -10.86
C PHE A 247 -10.22 47.36 -12.34
N LEU A 248 -9.23 47.17 -13.24
CA LEU A 248 -9.42 47.33 -14.68
C LEU A 248 -10.20 46.15 -15.28
N GLY A 249 -11.13 46.45 -16.19
CA GLY A 249 -11.93 45.43 -16.88
C GLY A 249 -13.05 44.83 -16.02
N ASP A 250 -13.51 45.57 -15.00
CA ASP A 250 -14.64 45.12 -14.19
C ASP A 250 -15.95 45.19 -14.99
N SER A 251 -16.57 44.03 -15.22
CA SER A 251 -17.77 43.94 -16.04
C SER A 251 -19.04 44.11 -15.20
N ALA A 252 -19.88 45.08 -15.57
CA ALA A 252 -21.17 45.34 -14.91
C ALA A 252 -22.14 44.15 -14.98
N ILE A 253 -21.91 43.17 -15.87
CA ILE A 253 -22.77 41.99 -16.03
C ILE A 253 -22.89 41.15 -14.75
N ARG A 254 -21.88 41.20 -13.87
CA ARG A 254 -21.84 40.45 -12.61
C ARG A 254 -22.55 41.15 -11.45
N TYR A 255 -23.11 42.34 -11.68
CA TYR A 255 -23.76 43.16 -10.65
C TYR A 255 -25.25 43.39 -10.94
N PRO A 256 -26.10 43.37 -9.92
CA PRO A 256 -27.49 43.76 -10.06
C PRO A 256 -27.65 45.29 -10.27
N PRO A 257 -28.79 45.76 -10.81
CA PRO A 257 -29.98 44.98 -11.20
C PRO A 257 -29.79 44.24 -12.54
N TYR A 258 -30.19 42.97 -12.56
CA TYR A 258 -30.02 42.13 -13.75
C TYR A 258 -31.18 42.28 -14.73
N SER A 259 -30.91 42.77 -15.94
CA SER A 259 -31.88 42.73 -17.03
C SER A 259 -32.00 41.31 -17.63
N ARG A 260 -33.12 41.01 -18.30
CA ARG A 260 -33.30 39.74 -19.03
C ARG A 260 -32.17 39.48 -20.04
N LYS A 261 -31.61 40.53 -20.67
CA LYS A 261 -30.47 40.41 -21.59
C LYS A 261 -29.18 40.04 -20.85
N MET A 262 -28.90 40.68 -19.71
CA MET A 262 -27.73 40.34 -18.87
C MET A 262 -27.79 38.89 -18.38
N LEU A 263 -28.96 38.42 -17.92
CA LEU A 263 -29.14 37.03 -17.48
C LEU A 263 -28.95 36.02 -18.62
N ARG A 264 -29.42 36.33 -19.84
CA ARG A 264 -29.17 35.49 -21.03
C ARG A 264 -27.69 35.43 -21.36
N LEU A 265 -27.01 36.57 -21.35
CA LEU A 265 -25.58 36.64 -21.64
C LEU A 265 -24.75 35.92 -20.55
N LEU A 266 -25.10 36.09 -19.28
CA LEU A 266 -24.44 35.40 -18.15
C LEU A 266 -24.66 33.88 -18.22
N LYS A 267 -25.88 33.43 -18.56
CA LYS A 267 -26.19 32.00 -18.79
C LYS A 267 -25.39 31.42 -19.97
N ALA A 268 -25.26 32.17 -21.07
CA ALA A 268 -24.46 31.74 -22.21
C ALA A 268 -22.96 31.63 -21.87
N LEU A 269 -22.42 32.59 -21.10
CA LEU A 269 -21.03 32.60 -20.64
C LEU A 269 -20.71 31.46 -19.67
N VAL A 270 -21.59 31.19 -18.70
CA VAL A 270 -21.41 30.08 -17.72
C VAL A 270 -21.49 28.72 -18.42
N ASN A 271 -22.40 28.58 -19.38
CA ASN A 271 -22.56 27.32 -20.13
C ASN A 271 -21.50 27.12 -21.22
N SER A 272 -20.54 28.04 -21.37
CA SER A 272 -19.44 27.96 -22.35
C SER A 272 -19.90 27.76 -23.81
N ASN A 273 -21.12 28.20 -24.15
CA ASN A 273 -21.62 28.09 -25.52
C ASN A 273 -21.26 29.38 -26.29
N LEU A 274 -20.15 29.32 -27.03
CA LEU A 274 -19.64 30.42 -27.86
C LEU A 274 -20.69 30.94 -28.85
N VAL A 275 -21.53 30.05 -29.39
CA VAL A 275 -22.58 30.41 -30.36
C VAL A 275 -23.71 31.20 -29.71
N ASP A 276 -24.16 30.79 -28.52
CA ASP A 276 -25.21 31.50 -27.78
C ASP A 276 -24.70 32.84 -27.24
N THR A 277 -23.43 32.90 -26.86
CA THR A 277 -22.77 34.15 -26.43
C THR A 277 -22.74 35.17 -27.57
N PHE A 278 -22.42 34.72 -28.80
CA PHE A 278 -22.40 35.56 -29.99
C PHE A 278 -23.81 36.02 -30.42
N LYS A 279 -24.81 35.13 -30.37
CA LYS A 279 -26.22 35.45 -30.69
C LYS A 279 -26.80 36.51 -29.74
N VAL A 280 -26.53 36.39 -28.44
CA VAL A 280 -26.99 37.37 -27.45
C VAL A 280 -26.32 38.73 -27.61
N LEU A 281 -25.02 38.77 -27.97
CA LEU A 281 -24.28 40.02 -28.23
C LEU A 281 -24.80 40.76 -29.47
N LEU A 282 -25.23 40.03 -30.50
CA LEU A 282 -25.78 40.61 -31.75
C LEU A 282 -27.27 40.97 -31.65
N GLY A 283 -27.92 40.76 -30.50
CA GLY A 283 -29.36 41.00 -30.34
C GLY A 283 -30.23 40.03 -31.15
N LEU A 284 -29.63 38.95 -31.68
CA LEU A 284 -30.30 37.88 -32.41
C LEU A 284 -30.85 36.90 -31.38
N SER A 285 -31.96 37.28 -30.74
CA SER A 285 -32.74 36.38 -29.89
C SER A 285 -34.16 36.29 -30.37
#